data_AF-A0AAU5X479-F1
#
_entry.id   AF-A0AAU5X479-F1
#
_cell.length_a   1.000
_cell.length_b   1.000
_cell.length_c   1.000
_cell.angle_alpha   90.00
_cell.angle_beta   90.00
_cell.angle_gamma   90.00
#
_symmetry.space_group_name_H-M   'P 1'
#
loop_
_entity.id
_entity.type
_entity.pdbx_description
1 polymer ?
#
loop_
_entity_poly.entity_id
_entity_poly.type
_entity_poly.pdbx_seq_one_letter_code
_entity_poly.pdbx_strand_id
1 'polypeptide(L)'
;MSYDHGGHWSPAAAKARGSYDHGGHWSPAAAKARGDGAFEAFVRHPATATGAVSLRVQAADAAGDTVTQTVYDAYGLKHSGGR
;
A
#
# COMPACT_ATOMS: atom_id res chain seq x y z
N MET A 1 -25.76 -7.86 2.80
CA MET A 1 -25.39 -7.02 1.65
C MET A 1 -24.31 -7.77 0.89
N SER A 2 -24.68 -8.40 -0.23
CA SER A 2 -23.75 -9.10 -1.11
C SER A 2 -23.59 -8.22 -2.33
N TYR A 3 -22.39 -7.72 -2.58
CA TYR A 3 -22.11 -6.93 -3.78
C TYR A 3 -21.81 -7.92 -4.92
N ASP A 4 -22.82 -8.15 -5.76
CA ASP A 4 -22.67 -8.79 -7.06
C ASP A 4 -22.18 -7.70 -8.03
N HIS A 5 -20.95 -7.81 -8.51
CA HIS A 5 -20.49 -7.10 -9.69
C HIS A 5 -20.02 -8.14 -10.71
N GLY A 6 -20.88 -8.39 -11.70
CA GLY A 6 -20.53 -9.06 -12.95
C GLY A 6 -19.38 -8.33 -13.64
N GLY A 7 -18.18 -8.92 -13.52
CA GLY A 7 -16.90 -8.42 -14.00
C GLY A 7 -15.88 -8.61 -12.91
N HIS A 8 -15.16 -9.73 -12.93
CA HIS A 8 -14.07 -10.03 -11.99
C HIS A 8 -13.05 -8.87 -11.98
N TRP A 9 -13.20 -7.88 -11.08
CA TRP A 9 -12.18 -6.87 -10.84
C TRP A 9 -10.90 -7.60 -10.42
N SER A 10 -9.99 -7.70 -11.37
CA SER A 10 -8.70 -8.37 -11.22
C SER A 10 -7.66 -7.32 -11.58
N PRO A 11 -6.97 -6.74 -10.59
CA PRO A 11 -6.01 -5.70 -10.88
C PRO A 11 -4.84 -6.26 -11.70
N ALA A 12 -4.56 -5.62 -12.83
CA ALA A 12 -3.45 -5.93 -13.72
C ALA A 12 -2.16 -5.19 -13.30
N ALA A 13 -2.30 -4.07 -12.59
CA ALA A 13 -1.18 -3.30 -12.06
C ALA A 13 -1.49 -2.72 -10.68
N ALA A 14 -0.45 -2.56 -9.84
CA ALA A 14 -0.55 -1.85 -8.58
C ALA A 14 0.68 -0.98 -8.31
N LYS A 15 0.45 0.18 -7.70
CA LYS A 15 1.48 1.08 -7.17
C LYS A 15 1.28 1.18 -5.66
N ALA A 16 2.34 0.94 -4.90
CA ALA A 16 2.33 1.08 -3.45
C ALA A 16 3.19 2.27 -2.99
N ARG A 17 2.76 2.94 -1.93
CA ARG A 17 3.45 4.07 -1.31
C ARG A 17 3.37 3.92 0.22
N GLY A 18 4.46 4.26 0.90
CA GLY A 18 4.53 4.37 2.36
C GLY A 18 4.73 5.81 2.80
N SER A 19 4.12 6.19 3.92
CA SER A 19 4.33 7.47 4.59
C SER A 19 4.72 7.22 6.05
N TYR A 20 5.63 8.06 6.55
CA TYR A 20 6.19 8.00 7.91
C TYR A 20 5.88 9.26 8.72
N ASP A 21 4.94 10.07 8.22
CA ASP A 21 4.55 11.37 8.73
C ASP A 21 3.03 11.55 8.62
N HIS A 22 2.28 10.49 8.95
CA HIS A 22 0.81 10.46 8.96
C HIS A 22 0.13 10.86 7.64
N GLY A 23 0.78 10.55 6.51
CA GLY A 23 0.26 10.81 5.17
C GLY A 23 0.62 12.17 4.57
N GLY A 24 1.51 12.94 5.22
CA GLY A 24 2.03 14.19 4.67
C GLY A 24 2.86 13.97 3.40
N HIS A 25 3.78 13.00 3.43
CA HIS A 25 4.65 12.64 2.30
C HIS A 25 4.59 11.15 1.98
N TRP A 26 4.54 10.82 0.69
CA TRP A 26 4.34 9.45 0.20
C TRP A 26 5.53 8.97 -0.64
N SER A 27 6.36 8.12 -0.06
CA SER A 27 7.51 7.49 -0.73
C SER A 27 7.07 6.25 -1.52
N PRO A 28 7.58 6.02 -2.75
CA PRO A 28 7.30 4.79 -3.48
C PRO A 28 7.78 3.55 -2.73
N ALA A 29 6.95 2.51 -2.74
CA ALA A 29 7.31 1.18 -2.29
C ALA A 29 7.36 0.24 -3.49
N ALA A 30 8.40 -0.59 -3.57
CA ALA A 30 8.54 -1.55 -4.65
C ALA A 30 7.45 -2.61 -4.54
N ALA A 31 6.59 -2.72 -5.56
CA ALA A 31 5.54 -3.71 -5.66
C ALA A 31 5.87 -4.73 -6.75
N LYS A 32 5.65 -6.01 -6.47
CA LYS A 32 5.79 -7.13 -7.42
C LYS A 32 4.46 -7.85 -7.56
N ALA A 33 4.09 -8.19 -8.78
CA ALA A 33 2.95 -9.08 -9.03
C ALA A 33 3.26 -10.47 -8.46
N ARG A 34 2.23 -11.12 -7.90
CA ARG A 34 2.29 -12.49 -7.40
C ARG A 34 1.43 -13.47 -8.21
N GLY A 35 0.71 -12.98 -9.22
CA GLY A 35 -0.31 -13.74 -9.94
C GLY A 35 -1.70 -13.50 -9.35
N ASP A 36 -2.75 -13.84 -10.11
CA ASP A 36 -4.15 -13.84 -9.65
C ASP A 36 -4.64 -12.52 -9.02
N GLY A 37 -4.19 -11.38 -9.57
CA GLY A 37 -4.54 -10.05 -9.04
C GLY A 37 -3.88 -9.70 -7.70
N ALA A 38 -2.94 -10.52 -7.22
CA ALA A 38 -2.21 -10.26 -5.99
C ALA A 38 -0.89 -9.52 -6.25
N PHE A 39 -0.56 -8.59 -5.34
CA PHE A 39 0.68 -7.82 -5.34
C PHE A 39 1.31 -7.83 -3.96
N GLU A 40 2.63 -7.90 -3.91
CA GLU A 40 3.41 -7.78 -2.68
C GLU A 40 4.28 -6.52 -2.75
N ALA A 41 4.24 -5.70 -1.71
CA ALA A 41 5.02 -4.47 -1.64
C ALA A 41 6.02 -4.48 -0.46
N PHE A 42 7.24 -4.01 -0.71
CA PHE A 42 8.24 -3.80 0.33
C PHE A 42 8.31 -2.33 0.71
N VAL A 43 7.86 -2.02 1.92
CA VAL A 43 7.92 -0.67 2.51
C VAL A 43 9.16 -0.59 3.40
N ARG A 44 10.12 0.26 3.02
CA ARG A 44 11.35 0.50 3.78
C ARG A 44 11.29 1.88 4.40
N HIS A 45 11.26 1.94 5.72
CA HIS A 45 11.30 3.19 6.46
C HIS A 45 12.74 3.58 6.83
N PRO A 46 13.06 4.88 6.94
CA PRO A 46 14.31 5.32 7.57
C PRO A 46 14.44 4.78 8.99
N ALA A 47 15.67 4.56 9.46
CA ALA A 47 15.92 4.13 10.85
C ALA A 47 15.49 5.18 11.88
N THR A 48 15.43 6.46 11.47
CA THR A 48 14.97 7.59 12.27
C THR A 48 13.46 7.76 12.28
N ALA A 49 12.72 6.98 11.47
CA ALA A 49 11.26 7.06 11.46
C ALA A 49 10.71 6.53 12.80
N THR A 50 9.77 7.27 13.37
CA THR A 50 9.10 6.93 14.63
C THR A 50 7.59 7.02 14.44
N GLY A 51 6.80 6.54 15.41
CA GLY A 51 5.34 6.57 15.30
C GLY A 51 4.79 5.42 14.46
N ALA A 52 4.04 5.71 13.40
CA ALA A 52 3.34 4.71 12.59
C ALA A 52 3.57 4.92 11.09
N VAL A 53 3.40 3.85 10.32
CA VAL A 53 3.45 3.85 8.86
C VAL A 53 2.04 3.94 8.30
N SER A 54 1.80 4.90 7.41
CA SER A 54 0.59 4.95 6.58
C SER A 54 0.86 4.35 5.20
N LEU A 55 -0.14 3.70 4.61
CA LEU A 55 -0.04 3.01 3.32
C LEU A 55 -1.04 3.59 2.32
N ARG A 56 -0.60 3.73 1.07
CA ARG A 56 -1.49 4.07 -0.06
C ARG A 56 -1.21 3.13 -1.22
N VAL A 57 -2.27 2.53 -1.74
CA VAL A 57 -2.23 1.63 -2.89
C VAL A 57 -3.17 2.16 -3.97
N GLN A 58 -2.67 2.25 -5.19
CA GLN A 58 -3.49 2.44 -6.38
C GLN A 58 -3.41 1.18 -7.21
N ALA A 59 -4.54 0.56 -7.50
CA ALA A 59 -4.64 -0.59 -8.37
C ALA A 59 -5.43 -0.22 -9.63
N ALA A 60 -5.04 -0.81 -10.76
CA ALA A 60 -5.69 -0.64 -12.05
C ALA A 60 -5.98 -2.03 -12.66
N ASP A 61 -7.15 -2.20 -13.26
CA ASP A 61 -7.45 -3.40 -14.04
C ASP A 61 -6.94 -3.28 -15.49
N ALA A 62 -7.23 -4.29 -16.32
CA ALA A 62 -6.82 -4.30 -17.73
C ALA A 62 -7.63 -3.33 -18.62
N ALA A 63 -8.81 -2.89 -18.17
CA ALA A 63 -9.62 -1.89 -18.85
C ALA A 63 -9.15 -0.46 -18.54
N GLY A 64 -8.35 -0.30 -17.49
CA GLY A 64 -7.82 0.99 -17.03
C GLY A 64 -8.62 1.60 -15.89
N ASP A 65 -9.64 0.91 -15.37
CA ASP A 65 -10.38 1.35 -14.19
C ASP A 65 -9.44 1.31 -12.98
N THR A 66 -9.57 2.29 -12.08
CA THR A 66 -8.66 2.42 -10.94
C THR A 66 -9.38 2.54 -9.61
N VAL A 67 -8.78 1.95 -8.60
CA VAL A 67 -9.15 2.15 -7.19
C VAL A 67 -7.93 2.64 -6.43
N THR A 68 -8.14 3.58 -5.51
CA THR A 68 -7.12 4.02 -4.57
C THR A 68 -7.58 3.77 -3.15
N GLN A 69 -6.79 3.02 -2.39
CA GLN A 69 -7.00 2.80 -0.96
C GLN A 69 -5.90 3.50 -0.18
N THR A 70 -6.28 4.18 0.90
CA THR A 70 -5.35 4.76 1.87
C THR A 70 -5.70 4.22 3.25
N VAL A 71 -4.69 3.74 3.97
CA VAL A 71 -4.80 3.30 5.37
C VAL A 71 -3.82 4.13 6.17
N TYR A 72 -4.34 5.01 7.01
CA TYR A 72 -3.52 5.80 7.93
C TYR A 72 -3.14 4.96 9.14
N ASP A 73 -1.91 5.18 9.63
CA ASP A 73 -1.36 4.51 10.82
C ASP A 73 -1.54 2.98 10.80
N ALA A 74 -1.30 2.38 9.63
CA ALA A 74 -1.54 0.96 9.35
C ALA A 74 -0.79 0.02 10.31
N TYR A 75 0.42 0.41 10.74
CA TYR A 75 1.15 -0.27 11.80
C TYR A 75 2.15 0.66 12.48
N GLY A 76 2.40 0.43 13.78
CA GLY A 76 3.41 1.17 14.55
C GLY A 76 4.84 0.71 14.26
N LEU A 77 5.78 1.65 14.25
CA LEU A 77 7.21 1.39 14.24
C LEU A 77 7.71 1.20 15.67
N LYS A 78 8.38 0.07 15.92
CA LYS A 78 9.13 -0.09 17.16
C LYS A 78 10.38 0.80 17.07
N HIS A 79 10.59 1.63 18.08
CA HIS A 79 11.88 2.27 18.26
C HIS A 79 12.95 1.17 18.37
N SER A 80 13.95 1.19 17.50
CA SER A 80 15.20 0.48 17.76
C SER A 80 15.93 1.26 18.85
N GLY A 81 15.50 1.06 20.10
CA GLY A 81 16.20 1.60 21.27
C GLY A 81 17.58 0.96 21.35
N GLY A 82 18.61 1.76 21.09
CA GLY A 82 19.96 1.45 21.56
C GLY A 82 19.92 1.39 23.08
N ARG A 83 20.30 0.25 23.65
CA ARG A 83 20.82 0.19 25.01
C ARG A 83 22.29 0.56 24.98
#